data_AF-A0A016V1B9-F1
#
_entry.id   AF-A0A016V1B9-F1
#
_cell.length_a   1.000
_cell.length_b   1.000
_cell.length_c   1.000
_cell.angle_alpha   90.00
_cell.angle_beta   90.00
_cell.angle_gamma   90.00
#
_symmetry.space_group_name_H-M   'P 1'
#
loop_
_entity.id
_entity.type
_entity.pdbx_description
1 polymer ?
#
loop_
_entity_poly.entity_id
_entity_poly.type
_entity_poly.pdbx_seq_one_letter_code
_entity_poly.pdbx_strand_id
1 'polypeptide(L)'
;MDCIQLVIHSMIGSVLAFELSVPSYITTLGAFMGATWMLMVTTTVLLTIHRLVWTIWPMYAKKILSPRASKALLVGLATFYLLFLIWNLTPYSALVFNKKYMAWYYDPAYPMAWICSTMDTISNYATGIVTTLIYAVIFGFLFRRRANWRKNREVRVTLLVFCFCAYQIVCFVIWEFIFPMLENKLYLSCINLVLWVIWNGASALLYMIFSVSFRRDLMNMIRSIGWDRGEQKCNRVIPIAAIQNLPKAAA
;
A
#
# COMPACT_ATOMS: atom_id res chain seq x y z
N MET A 1 5.67 3.70 -2.33
CA MET A 1 5.00 4.89 -1.76
C MET A 1 4.93 4.75 -0.25
N ASP A 2 4.41 3.63 0.25
CA ASP A 2 4.38 3.30 1.70
C ASP A 2 5.75 3.38 2.38
N CYS A 3 6.84 2.92 1.72
CA CYS A 3 8.19 3.04 2.27
C CYS A 3 8.66 4.50 2.43
N ILE A 4 8.26 5.39 1.51
CA ILE A 4 8.62 6.82 1.58
C ILE A 4 7.96 7.43 2.81
N GLN A 5 6.67 7.15 3.02
CA GLN A 5 5.95 7.61 4.21
C GLN A 5 6.53 7.03 5.50
N LEU A 6 6.86 5.73 5.50
CA LEU A 6 7.44 5.09 6.68
C LEU A 6 8.80 5.70 7.04
N VAL A 7 9.64 6.01 6.06
CA VAL A 7 10.92 6.70 6.26
C VAL A 7 10.68 8.11 6.81
N ILE A 8 9.76 8.89 6.21
CA ILE A 8 9.43 10.24 6.69
C ILE A 8 8.92 10.19 8.13
N HIS A 9 8.00 9.28 8.46
CA HIS A 9 7.52 9.10 9.83
C HIS A 9 8.63 8.67 10.80
N SER A 10 9.58 7.83 10.36
CA SER A 10 10.73 7.41 11.18
C SER A 10 11.71 8.57 11.44
N MET A 11 11.94 9.43 10.44
CA MET A 11 12.74 10.64 10.59
C MET A 11 12.10 11.61 11.59
N ILE A 12 10.80 11.85 11.46
CA ILE A 12 10.04 12.70 12.39
C ILE A 12 9.98 12.09 13.79
N GLY A 13 9.82 10.77 13.91
CA GLY A 13 9.89 10.05 15.18
C GLY A 13 11.21 10.29 15.89
N SER A 14 12.33 10.26 15.15
CA SER A 14 13.65 10.59 15.70
C SER A 14 13.74 12.05 16.15
N VAL A 15 13.26 13.00 15.34
CA VAL A 15 13.24 14.44 15.71
C VAL A 15 12.45 14.67 17.01
N LEU A 16 11.34 13.97 17.20
CA LEU A 16 10.53 14.03 18.42
C LEU A 16 11.22 13.37 19.61
N ALA A 17 11.82 12.18 19.42
CA ALA A 17 12.48 11.44 20.49
C ALA A 17 13.72 12.16 21.06
N PHE A 18 14.43 12.91 20.21
CA PHE A 18 15.61 13.68 20.61
C PHE A 18 15.31 15.17 20.86
N GLU A 19 14.03 15.57 20.87
CA GLU A 19 13.57 16.96 21.05
C GLU A 19 14.23 18.00 20.10
N LEU A 20 14.73 17.55 18.94
CA LEU A 20 15.45 18.39 17.98
C LEU A 20 14.53 19.43 17.34
N SER A 21 15.05 20.62 17.01
CA SER A 21 14.30 21.64 16.26
C SER A 21 13.75 21.09 14.93
N VAL A 22 12.57 21.57 14.50
CA VAL A 22 12.01 21.13 13.21
C VAL A 22 12.96 21.61 12.11
N PRO A 23 13.45 20.72 11.23
CA PRO A 23 14.37 21.12 10.17
C PRO A 23 13.71 22.07 9.17
N SER A 24 14.49 22.97 8.56
CA SER A 24 14.00 23.91 7.53
C SER A 24 13.45 23.21 6.28
N TYR A 25 13.90 21.99 5.98
CA TYR A 25 13.42 21.17 4.86
C TYR A 25 12.10 20.42 5.14
N ILE A 26 11.43 20.68 6.27
CA ILE A 26 10.19 19.99 6.65
C ILE A 26 9.06 20.16 5.63
N THR A 27 8.99 21.32 4.97
CA THR A 27 8.00 21.62 3.93
C THR A 27 8.20 20.73 2.72
N THR A 28 9.46 20.50 2.32
CA THR A 28 9.81 19.56 1.25
C THR A 28 9.39 18.13 1.62
N LEU A 29 9.69 17.68 2.85
CA LEU A 29 9.25 16.35 3.32
C LEU A 29 7.72 16.25 3.35
N GLY A 30 7.03 17.31 3.76
CA GLY A 30 5.58 17.39 3.73
C GLY A 30 5.00 17.30 2.32
N ALA A 31 5.65 17.88 1.32
CA ALA A 31 5.22 17.75 -0.07
C ALA A 31 5.28 16.30 -0.57
N PHE A 32 6.38 15.58 -0.26
CA PHE A 32 6.47 14.14 -0.53
C PHE A 32 5.44 13.34 0.25
N MET A 33 5.22 13.68 1.52
CA MET A 33 4.23 13.02 2.38
C MET A 33 2.81 13.17 1.82
N GLY A 34 2.39 14.39 1.49
CA GLY A 34 1.06 14.67 0.94
C GLY A 34 0.84 14.04 -0.44
N ALA A 35 1.83 14.11 -1.34
CA ALA A 35 1.73 13.50 -2.66
C ALA A 35 1.68 11.97 -2.62
N THR A 36 2.51 11.35 -1.77
CA THR A 36 2.47 9.89 -1.58
C THR A 36 1.16 9.44 -0.96
N TRP A 37 0.57 10.25 -0.07
CA TRP A 37 -0.71 9.95 0.58
C TRP A 37 -1.88 9.95 -0.41
N MET A 38 -2.02 11.02 -1.19
CA MET A 38 -3.07 11.11 -2.21
C MET A 38 -2.97 10.01 -3.26
N LEU A 39 -1.73 9.68 -3.66
CA LEU A 39 -1.49 8.57 -4.58
C LEU A 39 -1.88 7.23 -3.95
N MET A 40 -1.53 7.00 -2.67
CA MET A 40 -1.87 5.77 -1.95
C MET A 40 -3.37 5.58 -1.84
N VAL A 41 -4.12 6.62 -1.44
CA VAL A 41 -5.58 6.61 -1.37
C VAL A 41 -6.18 6.26 -2.73
N THR A 42 -5.78 6.98 -3.77
CA THR A 42 -6.30 6.77 -5.14
C THR A 42 -6.02 5.34 -5.61
N THR A 43 -4.80 4.86 -5.39
CA THR A 43 -4.39 3.50 -5.77
C THR A 43 -5.18 2.45 -4.98
N THR A 44 -5.45 2.68 -3.70
CA THR A 44 -6.22 1.77 -2.84
C THR A 44 -7.65 1.61 -3.32
N VAL A 45 -8.33 2.71 -3.67
CA VAL A 45 -9.69 2.67 -4.24
C VAL A 45 -9.69 1.94 -5.58
N LEU A 46 -8.77 2.27 -6.48
CA LEU A 46 -8.65 1.63 -7.80
C LEU A 46 -8.35 0.12 -7.69
N LEU A 47 -7.46 -0.28 -6.79
CA LEU A 47 -7.16 -1.70 -6.53
C LEU A 47 -8.37 -2.44 -5.97
N THR A 48 -9.17 -1.77 -5.13
CA THR A 48 -10.38 -2.36 -4.56
C THR A 48 -11.45 -2.57 -5.63
N ILE A 49 -11.65 -1.61 -6.53
CA ILE A 49 -12.50 -1.75 -7.72
C ILE A 49 -11.98 -2.85 -8.64
N HIS A 50 -10.67 -2.89 -8.89
CA HIS A 50 -10.04 -3.93 -9.71
C HIS A 50 -10.33 -5.33 -9.15
N ARG A 51 -10.21 -5.52 -7.82
CA ARG A 51 -10.53 -6.79 -7.15
C ARG A 51 -12.01 -7.16 -7.27
N LEU A 52 -12.91 -6.17 -7.16
CA LEU A 52 -14.35 -6.39 -7.34
C LEU A 52 -14.66 -6.97 -8.73
N VAL A 53 -14.14 -6.32 -9.78
CA VAL A 53 -14.35 -6.74 -11.18
C VAL A 53 -13.84 -8.16 -11.41
N TRP A 54 -12.64 -8.48 -10.92
CA TRP A 54 -12.07 -9.83 -11.04
C TRP A 54 -12.81 -10.90 -10.25
N THR A 55 -13.44 -10.53 -9.13
CA THR A 55 -14.16 -11.49 -8.27
C THR A 55 -15.57 -11.78 -8.80
N ILE A 56 -16.31 -10.74 -9.20
CA ILE A 56 -17.70 -10.87 -9.64
C ILE A 56 -17.79 -11.27 -11.12
N TRP A 57 -16.97 -10.68 -11.99
CA TRP A 57 -17.04 -10.87 -13.45
C TRP A 57 -15.70 -11.36 -14.04
N PRO A 58 -15.21 -12.55 -13.66
CA PRO A 58 -13.91 -13.04 -14.14
C PRO A 58 -13.83 -13.19 -15.67
N MET A 59 -14.96 -13.45 -16.34
CA MET A 59 -15.03 -13.58 -17.81
C MET A 59 -14.90 -12.24 -18.54
N TYR A 60 -15.44 -11.15 -17.97
CA TYR A 60 -15.36 -9.80 -18.55
C TYR A 60 -14.14 -9.02 -18.06
N ALA A 61 -13.56 -9.42 -16.92
CA ALA A 61 -12.39 -8.77 -16.33
C ALA A 61 -11.21 -8.68 -17.32
N LYS A 62 -10.95 -9.73 -18.11
CA LYS A 62 -9.87 -9.72 -19.12
C LYS A 62 -10.11 -8.72 -20.26
N LYS A 63 -11.37 -8.38 -20.56
CA LYS A 63 -11.73 -7.41 -21.60
C LYS A 63 -11.70 -5.98 -21.08
N ILE A 64 -12.19 -5.76 -19.85
CA ILE A 64 -12.26 -4.44 -19.20
C ILE A 64 -10.87 -4.01 -18.69
N LEU A 65 -10.16 -4.91 -18.00
CA LEU A 65 -8.83 -4.69 -17.42
C LEU A 65 -7.74 -5.26 -18.34
N SER A 66 -7.69 -4.75 -19.57
CA SER A 66 -6.63 -5.14 -20.50
C SER A 66 -5.25 -4.68 -19.99
N PRO A 67 -4.15 -5.33 -20.40
CA PRO A 67 -2.79 -4.90 -20.06
C PRO A 67 -2.49 -3.46 -20.50
N ARG A 68 -3.09 -3.01 -21.62
CA ARG A 68 -2.94 -1.64 -22.12
C ARG A 68 -3.65 -0.63 -21.21
N ALA A 69 -4.88 -0.92 -20.80
CA ALA A 69 -5.62 -0.09 -19.87
C ALA A 69 -4.92 0.02 -18.51
N SER A 70 -4.36 -1.09 -18.00
CA SER A 70 -3.59 -1.09 -16.75
C SER A 70 -2.32 -0.25 -16.85
N LYS A 71 -1.59 -0.32 -17.96
CA LYS A 71 -0.41 0.54 -18.21
C LYS A 71 -0.80 2.01 -18.30
N ALA A 72 -1.86 2.35 -19.02
CA ALA A 72 -2.34 3.72 -19.13
C ALA A 72 -2.75 4.29 -17.76
N LEU A 73 -3.41 3.48 -16.93
CA LEU A 73 -3.79 3.85 -15.56
C LEU A 73 -2.56 4.08 -14.68
N LEU A 74 -1.51 3.25 -14.79
CA LEU A 74 -0.25 3.47 -14.07
C LEU A 74 0.45 4.77 -14.49
N VAL A 75 0.47 5.08 -15.79
CA VAL A 75 1.01 6.35 -16.29
C VAL A 75 0.20 7.52 -15.74
N GLY A 76 -1.14 7.43 -15.77
CA GLY A 76 -2.01 8.45 -15.19
C GLY A 76 -1.77 8.68 -13.70
N LEU A 77 -1.58 7.61 -12.92
CA LEU A 77 -1.23 7.69 -11.50
C LEU A 77 0.14 8.33 -11.27
N ALA A 78 1.14 8.01 -12.10
CA ALA A 78 2.46 8.63 -12.01
C ALA A 78 2.40 10.14 -12.34
N THR A 79 1.67 10.52 -13.39
CA THR A 79 1.43 11.92 -13.74
C THR A 79 0.69 12.66 -12.63
N PHE A 80 -0.37 12.07 -12.06
CA PHE A 80 -1.11 12.63 -10.94
C PHE A 80 -0.20 12.89 -9.73
N TYR A 81 0.65 11.93 -9.38
CA TYR A 81 1.62 12.09 -8.30
C TYR A 81 2.60 13.24 -8.55
N LEU A 82 3.17 13.33 -9.75
CA LEU A 82 4.12 14.39 -10.09
C LEU A 82 3.46 15.78 -10.05
N LEU A 83 2.25 15.91 -10.60
CA LEU A 83 1.51 17.17 -10.56
C LEU A 83 1.18 17.59 -9.12
N PHE A 84 0.72 16.65 -8.30
CA PHE A 84 0.40 16.94 -6.91
C PHE A 84 1.65 17.23 -6.07
N LEU A 85 2.77 16.57 -6.35
CA LEU A 85 4.06 16.86 -5.73
C LEU A 85 4.54 18.27 -6.06
N ILE A 86 4.52 18.65 -7.35
CA ILE A 86 4.88 20.01 -7.78
C ILE A 86 3.97 21.03 -7.09
N TRP A 87 2.67 20.76 -7.03
CA TRP A 87 1.72 21.63 -6.33
C TRP A 87 2.08 21.82 -4.85
N ASN A 88 2.42 20.76 -4.11
CA ASN A 88 2.79 20.90 -2.69
C ASN A 88 4.20 21.47 -2.46
N LEU A 89 5.06 21.50 -3.49
CA LEU A 89 6.36 22.19 -3.42
C LEU A 89 6.23 23.69 -3.67
N THR A 90 5.12 24.15 -4.25
CA THR A 90 4.84 25.58 -4.42
C THR A 90 4.31 26.21 -3.13
N PRO A 91 4.51 27.53 -2.92
CA PRO A 91 3.98 28.25 -1.75
C PRO A 91 2.45 28.47 -1.82
N TYR A 92 1.71 27.60 -2.48
CA TYR A 92 0.24 27.63 -2.53
C TYR A 92 -0.40 26.69 -1.51
N SER A 93 0.25 25.57 -1.20
CA SER A 93 -0.21 24.59 -0.23
C SER A 93 0.98 23.82 0.35
N ALA A 94 1.41 24.20 1.55
CA ALA A 94 2.46 23.46 2.26
C ALA A 94 1.84 22.55 3.32
N LEU A 95 2.19 21.27 3.27
CA LEU A 95 1.94 20.33 4.36
C LEU A 95 3.10 20.47 5.37
N VAL A 96 2.79 20.86 6.60
CA VAL A 96 3.78 21.14 7.64
C VAL A 96 3.53 20.23 8.83
N PHE A 97 4.61 19.82 9.49
CA PHE A 97 4.52 19.00 10.70
C PHE A 97 4.43 19.88 11.94
N ASN A 98 3.36 19.72 12.73
CA ASN A 98 3.25 20.37 14.04
C ASN A 98 3.85 19.48 15.12
N LYS A 99 4.86 19.97 15.84
CA LYS A 99 5.39 19.27 17.02
C LYS A 99 4.36 19.13 18.15
N LYS A 100 3.52 20.15 18.38
CA LYS A 100 2.54 20.16 19.47
C LYS A 100 1.45 19.10 19.27
N TYR A 101 1.02 18.92 18.02
CA TYR A 101 -0.03 17.97 17.66
C TYR A 101 0.52 16.62 17.16
N MET A 102 1.85 16.50 17.05
CA MET A 102 2.59 15.40 16.40
C MET A 102 1.92 14.93 15.10
N ALA A 103 1.42 15.89 14.31
CA ALA A 103 0.58 15.63 13.14
C ALA A 103 0.98 16.53 11.98
N TRP A 104 0.78 16.00 10.77
CA TRP A 104 0.88 16.76 9.54
C TRP A 104 -0.43 17.50 9.30
N TYR A 105 -0.34 18.77 8.93
CA TYR A 105 -1.51 19.60 8.59
C TYR A 105 -1.15 20.56 7.47
N TYR A 106 -2.16 20.94 6.69
CA TYR A 106 -2.00 22.00 5.71
C TYR A 106 -2.01 23.36 6.43
N ASP A 107 -0.95 24.13 6.26
CA ASP A 107 -0.80 25.40 6.97
C ASP A 107 -1.81 26.44 6.44
N PRO A 108 -2.75 26.94 7.27
CA PRO A 108 -3.77 27.90 6.84
C PRO A 108 -3.21 29.24 6.34
N ALA A 109 -1.93 29.54 6.62
CA ALA A 109 -1.27 30.73 6.11
C ALA A 109 -1.17 30.74 4.57
N TYR A 110 -1.27 29.58 3.92
CA TYR A 110 -1.21 29.47 2.47
C TYR A 110 -2.60 29.51 1.81
N PRO A 111 -2.75 30.24 0.70
CA PRO A 111 -4.05 30.58 0.12
C PRO A 111 -4.86 29.38 -0.40
N MET A 112 -4.20 28.27 -0.77
CA MET A 112 -4.86 27.08 -1.31
C MET A 112 -4.79 25.87 -0.36
N ALA A 113 -4.35 26.08 0.90
CA ALA A 113 -4.28 25.02 1.91
C ALA A 113 -5.65 24.39 2.19
N TRP A 114 -6.73 25.17 2.12
CA TRP A 114 -8.10 24.70 2.31
C TRP A 114 -8.53 23.68 1.24
N ILE A 115 -8.06 23.84 -0.01
CA ILE A 115 -8.37 22.91 -1.10
C ILE A 115 -7.76 21.55 -0.79
N CYS A 116 -6.47 21.54 -0.46
CA CYS A 116 -5.76 20.30 -0.16
C CYS A 116 -6.29 19.62 1.11
N SER A 117 -6.65 20.39 2.15
CA SER A 117 -7.31 19.87 3.35
C SER A 117 -8.70 19.27 3.04
N THR A 118 -9.46 19.90 2.15
CA THR A 118 -10.78 19.39 1.73
C THR A 118 -10.62 18.13 0.91
N MET A 119 -9.65 18.10 -0.02
CA MET A 119 -9.32 16.90 -0.78
C MET A 119 -8.90 15.75 0.12
N ASP A 120 -8.14 16.02 1.18
CA ASP A 120 -7.72 15.01 2.15
C ASP A 120 -8.91 14.40 2.90
N THR A 121 -9.82 15.27 3.36
CA THR A 121 -11.08 14.86 4.00
C THR A 121 -11.90 13.98 3.04
N ILE A 122 -12.15 14.46 1.81
CA ILE A 122 -12.88 13.69 0.79
C ILE A 122 -12.20 12.34 0.52
N SER A 123 -10.87 12.33 0.49
CA SER A 123 -10.08 11.11 0.25
C SER A 123 -10.23 10.11 1.40
N ASN A 124 -10.30 10.57 2.64
CA ASN A 124 -10.59 9.73 3.80
C ASN A 124 -11.99 9.12 3.72
N TYR A 125 -13.02 9.91 3.40
CA TYR A 125 -14.38 9.40 3.19
C TYR A 125 -14.46 8.42 2.01
N ALA A 126 -13.86 8.76 0.88
CA ALA A 126 -13.86 7.91 -0.31
C ALA A 126 -13.17 6.58 0.00
N THR A 127 -12.02 6.60 0.65
CA THR A 127 -11.31 5.37 1.00
C THR A 127 -12.10 4.58 2.03
N GLY A 128 -12.56 5.20 3.13
CA GLY A 128 -13.29 4.52 4.20
C GLY A 128 -14.60 3.89 3.73
N ILE A 129 -15.45 4.64 3.02
CA ILE A 129 -16.77 4.18 2.60
C ILE A 129 -16.68 3.23 1.41
N VAL A 130 -15.98 3.64 0.33
CA VAL A 130 -15.97 2.87 -0.92
C VAL A 130 -15.28 1.53 -0.73
N THR A 131 -14.14 1.48 -0.03
CA THR A 131 -13.46 0.18 0.17
C THR A 131 -14.29 -0.73 1.07
N THR A 132 -14.91 -0.20 2.14
CA THR A 132 -15.75 -0.98 3.05
C THR A 132 -16.93 -1.61 2.32
N LEU A 133 -17.66 -0.81 1.54
CA LEU A 133 -18.82 -1.31 0.77
C LEU A 133 -18.40 -2.38 -0.25
N ILE A 134 -17.32 -2.13 -1.00
CA ILE A 134 -16.84 -3.06 -2.01
C ILE A 134 -16.37 -4.37 -1.37
N TYR A 135 -15.62 -4.32 -0.27
CA TYR A 135 -15.15 -5.53 0.40
C TYR A 135 -16.27 -6.28 1.11
N ALA A 136 -17.30 -5.60 1.61
CA ALA A 136 -18.52 -6.25 2.11
C ALA A 136 -19.22 -7.04 1.00
N VAL A 137 -19.33 -6.49 -0.21
CA VAL A 137 -19.89 -7.19 -1.39
C VAL A 137 -19.02 -8.39 -1.79
N ILE A 138 -17.70 -8.22 -1.89
CA ILE A 138 -16.76 -9.31 -2.19
C ILE A 138 -16.89 -10.43 -1.17
N PHE A 139 -16.96 -10.09 0.12
CA PHE A 139 -17.10 -11.06 1.20
C PHE A 139 -18.43 -11.83 1.10
N GLY A 140 -19.54 -11.11 0.93
CA GLY A 140 -20.87 -11.73 0.77
C GLY A 140 -20.93 -12.69 -0.42
N PHE A 141 -20.31 -12.31 -1.56
CA PHE A 141 -20.23 -13.17 -2.74
C PHE A 141 -19.42 -14.45 -2.47
N LEU A 142 -18.27 -14.34 -1.81
CA LEU A 142 -17.42 -15.47 -1.48
C LEU A 142 -18.06 -16.40 -0.44
N PHE A 143 -18.77 -15.84 0.55
CA PHE A 143 -19.49 -16.61 1.57
C PHE A 143 -20.62 -17.46 0.94
N ARG A 144 -21.36 -16.87 -0.01
CA ARG A 144 -22.43 -17.57 -0.74
C ARG A 144 -21.91 -18.74 -1.59
N ARG A 145 -20.66 -18.66 -2.07
CA ARG A 145 -20.06 -19.68 -2.94
C ARG A 145 -19.57 -20.95 -2.21
N ARG A 146 -19.80 -21.08 -0.89
CA ARG A 146 -19.42 -22.23 -0.03
C ARG A 146 -17.99 -22.75 -0.32
N ALA A 147 -17.01 -21.85 -0.38
CA ALA A 147 -15.62 -22.26 -0.53
C ALA A 147 -15.16 -23.02 0.74
N ASN A 148 -14.59 -24.21 0.61
CA ASN A 148 -14.09 -25.01 1.73
C ASN A 148 -13.08 -24.20 2.58
N TRP A 149 -13.54 -23.75 3.76
CA TRP A 149 -12.90 -22.74 4.61
C TRP A 149 -11.49 -23.10 5.08
N ARG A 150 -11.23 -24.38 5.31
CA ARG A 150 -9.97 -24.85 5.92
C ARG A 150 -8.81 -25.08 4.95
N LYS A 151 -9.08 -25.33 3.66
CA LYS A 151 -8.05 -25.71 2.67
C LYS A 151 -7.75 -24.63 1.64
N ASN A 152 -8.62 -23.63 1.50
CA ASN A 152 -8.52 -22.67 0.40
C ASN A 152 -7.69 -21.45 0.80
N ARG A 153 -6.55 -21.28 0.11
CA ARG A 153 -5.73 -20.06 0.13
C ARG A 153 -6.57 -18.80 -0.03
N GLU A 154 -7.62 -18.86 -0.84
CA GLU A 154 -8.58 -17.77 -1.07
C GLU A 154 -9.28 -17.31 0.21
N VAL A 155 -9.70 -18.21 1.10
CA VAL A 155 -10.41 -17.84 2.35
C VAL A 155 -9.49 -17.16 3.34
N ARG A 156 -8.22 -17.60 3.46
CA ARG A 156 -7.20 -16.89 4.26
C ARG A 156 -6.94 -15.50 3.71
N VAL A 157 -6.99 -15.35 2.38
CA VAL A 157 -6.84 -14.06 1.72
C VAL A 157 -7.98 -13.12 2.07
N THR A 158 -9.20 -13.62 1.94
CA THR A 158 -10.40 -12.86 2.25
C THR A 158 -10.47 -12.46 3.73
N LEU A 159 -10.09 -13.34 4.67
CA LEU A 159 -10.07 -13.03 6.10
C LEU A 159 -9.09 -11.91 6.44
N LEU A 160 -7.86 -11.95 5.91
CA LEU A 160 -6.87 -10.92 6.22
C LEU A 160 -7.24 -9.58 5.56
N VAL A 161 -7.86 -9.60 4.37
CA VAL A 161 -8.48 -8.40 3.77
C VAL A 161 -9.62 -7.87 4.64
N PHE A 162 -10.46 -8.74 5.18
CA PHE A 162 -11.53 -8.34 6.10
C PHE A 162 -10.99 -7.69 7.38
N CYS A 163 -9.96 -8.28 7.99
CA CYS A 163 -9.29 -7.67 9.14
C CYS A 163 -8.71 -6.29 8.80
N PHE A 164 -8.14 -6.12 7.61
CA PHE A 164 -7.65 -4.83 7.14
C PHE A 164 -8.77 -3.81 6.93
N CYS A 165 -9.92 -4.22 6.40
CA CYS A 165 -11.11 -3.36 6.31
C CYS A 165 -11.64 -2.96 7.69
N ALA A 166 -11.68 -3.89 8.64
CA ALA A 166 -12.08 -3.59 10.01
C ALA A 166 -11.13 -2.56 10.65
N TYR A 167 -9.82 -2.74 10.47
CA TYR A 167 -8.82 -1.77 10.90
C TYR A 167 -9.03 -0.41 10.22
N GLN A 168 -9.32 -0.39 8.92
CA GLN A 168 -9.61 0.82 8.18
C GLN A 168 -10.82 1.58 8.70
N ILE A 169 -11.91 0.89 9.03
CA ILE A 169 -13.10 1.52 9.64
C ILE A 169 -12.73 2.14 10.98
N VAL A 170 -11.94 1.43 11.81
CA VAL A 170 -11.46 1.95 13.10
C VAL A 170 -10.62 3.21 12.91
N CYS A 171 -9.65 3.21 11.98
CA CYS A 171 -8.85 4.39 11.64
C CYS A 171 -9.73 5.55 11.16
N PHE A 172 -10.67 5.29 10.26
CA PHE A 172 -11.59 6.30 9.75
C PHE A 172 -12.43 6.92 10.88
N VAL A 173 -13.00 6.10 11.76
CA VAL A 173 -13.79 6.59 12.90
C VAL A 173 -12.94 7.43 13.85
N ILE A 174 -11.71 6.98 14.12
CA ILE A 174 -10.79 7.70 15.01
C ILE A 174 -10.41 9.06 14.42
N TRP A 175 -10.01 9.09 13.14
CA TRP A 175 -9.53 10.30 12.48
C TRP A 175 -10.65 11.31 12.22
N GLU A 176 -11.83 10.87 11.82
CA GLU A 176 -12.90 11.76 11.38
C GLU A 176 -13.82 12.22 12.52
N PHE A 177 -14.05 11.38 13.53
CA PHE A 177 -15.00 11.69 14.60
C PHE A 177 -14.32 11.89 15.95
N ILE A 178 -13.35 11.05 16.30
CA ILE A 178 -12.78 11.05 17.67
C ILE A 178 -11.74 12.17 17.84
N PHE A 179 -10.83 12.35 16.89
CA PHE A 179 -9.80 13.39 17.00
C PHE A 179 -10.32 14.83 16.91
N PRO A 180 -11.31 15.15 16.07
CA PRO A 180 -11.90 16.50 16.10
C PRO A 180 -12.66 16.80 17.40
N MET A 181 -13.21 15.78 18.07
CA MET A 181 -13.99 15.94 19.30
C MET A 181 -13.15 15.98 20.58
N LEU A 182 -11.97 15.38 20.58
CA LEU A 182 -11.09 15.35 21.75
C LEU A 182 -10.12 16.53 21.71
N GLU A 183 -10.05 17.29 22.82
CA GLU A 183 -8.99 18.26 23.00
C GLU A 183 -7.62 17.58 22.82
N ASN A 184 -6.76 18.21 22.02
CA ASN A 184 -5.47 17.69 21.61
C ASN A 184 -4.53 17.42 22.81
N LYS A 185 -4.61 16.22 23.36
CA LYS A 185 -3.71 15.71 24.40
C LYS A 185 -2.59 14.88 23.75
N LEU A 186 -1.39 14.96 24.32
CA LEU A 186 -0.18 14.31 23.78
C LEU A 186 -0.36 12.81 23.50
N TYR A 187 -1.09 12.09 24.36
CA TYR A 187 -1.32 10.66 24.15
C TYR A 187 -2.16 10.36 22.90
N LEU A 188 -3.09 11.25 22.51
CA LEU A 188 -3.88 11.10 21.29
C LEU A 188 -3.01 11.29 20.05
N SER A 189 -2.09 12.24 20.10
CA SER A 189 -1.09 12.46 19.06
C SER A 189 -0.16 11.24 18.87
N CYS A 190 0.26 10.60 19.97
CA CYS A 190 1.01 9.33 19.90
C CYS A 190 0.19 8.20 19.26
N ILE A 191 -1.08 8.07 19.65
CA ILE A 191 -1.99 7.07 19.06
C ILE A 191 -2.16 7.33 17.55
N ASN A 192 -2.35 8.59 17.15
CA ASN A 192 -2.46 8.98 15.74
C ASN A 192 -1.23 8.50 14.94
N LEU A 193 -0.02 8.78 15.44
CA LEU A 193 1.22 8.40 14.78
C LEU A 193 1.35 6.88 14.63
N VAL A 194 1.01 6.12 15.69
CA VAL A 194 1.04 4.65 15.65
C VAL A 194 0.04 4.10 14.63
N LEU A 195 -1.18 4.64 14.57
CA LEU A 195 -2.19 4.24 13.58
C LEU A 195 -1.69 4.48 12.15
N TRP A 196 -1.04 5.63 11.90
CA TRP A 196 -0.43 5.97 10.62
C TRP A 196 0.70 5.00 10.22
N VAL A 197 1.56 4.62 11.17
CA VAL A 197 2.66 3.68 10.92
C VAL A 197 2.11 2.28 10.60
N ILE A 198 1.14 1.79 11.38
CA ILE A 198 0.50 0.50 11.14
C ILE A 198 -0.22 0.51 9.79
N TRP A 199 -0.92 1.59 9.44
CA TRP A 199 -1.59 1.75 8.16
C TRP A 199 -0.61 1.59 6.98
N ASN A 200 0.51 2.32 7.02
CA ASN A 200 1.56 2.24 6.01
C ASN A 200 2.22 0.85 5.94
N GLY A 201 2.46 0.20 7.09
CA GLY A 201 3.08 -1.12 7.13
C GLY A 201 2.14 -2.26 6.73
N ALA A 202 0.84 -2.10 6.94
CA ALA A 202 -0.15 -3.15 6.71
C ALA A 202 -0.22 -3.57 5.25
N SER A 203 -0.18 -2.62 4.30
CA SER A 203 -0.16 -2.90 2.86
C SER A 203 0.98 -3.86 2.47
N ALA A 204 2.20 -3.61 2.97
CA ALA A 204 3.36 -4.47 2.72
C ALA A 204 3.17 -5.87 3.30
N LEU A 205 2.62 -5.98 4.51
CA LEU A 205 2.29 -7.26 5.16
C LEU A 205 1.26 -8.06 4.33
N LEU A 206 0.21 -7.40 3.81
CA LEU A 206 -0.79 -8.04 2.95
C LEU A 206 -0.11 -8.64 1.70
N TYR A 207 0.76 -7.89 1.02
CA TYR A 207 1.44 -8.38 -0.18
C TYR A 207 2.39 -9.56 0.11
N MET A 208 3.16 -9.48 1.21
CA MET A 208 4.03 -10.59 1.63
C MET A 208 3.23 -11.85 1.96
N ILE A 209 2.08 -11.74 2.62
CA ILE A 209 1.27 -12.92 2.97
C ILE A 209 0.60 -13.51 1.73
N PHE A 210 0.12 -12.70 0.80
CA PHE A 210 -0.73 -13.18 -0.30
C PHE A 210 -0.01 -13.55 -1.58
N SER A 211 1.05 -12.83 -1.93
CA SER A 211 1.75 -13.08 -3.18
C SER A 211 2.79 -14.18 -2.96
N VAL A 212 2.44 -15.41 -3.34
CA VAL A 212 3.39 -16.52 -3.38
C VAL A 212 4.51 -16.25 -4.41
N SER A 213 4.21 -15.52 -5.49
CA SER A 213 5.25 -15.03 -6.42
C SER A 213 6.16 -14.05 -5.70
N PHE A 214 5.63 -13.03 -5.03
CA PHE A 214 6.46 -12.05 -4.31
C PHE A 214 7.30 -12.70 -3.22
N ARG A 215 6.75 -13.66 -2.45
CA ARG A 215 7.55 -14.42 -1.47
C ARG A 215 8.65 -15.24 -2.13
N ARG A 216 8.37 -15.87 -3.27
CA ARG A 216 9.37 -16.64 -4.02
C ARG A 216 10.44 -15.72 -4.58
N ASP A 217 10.06 -14.58 -5.15
CA ASP A 217 10.97 -13.58 -5.73
C ASP A 217 11.80 -12.90 -4.64
N LEU A 218 11.19 -12.59 -3.49
CA LEU A 218 11.88 -12.08 -2.30
C LEU A 218 12.86 -13.10 -1.73
N MET A 219 12.46 -14.38 -1.60
CA MET A 219 13.38 -15.45 -1.18
C MET A 219 14.51 -15.64 -2.18
N ASN A 220 14.24 -15.54 -3.48
CA ASN A 220 15.27 -15.62 -4.53
C ASN A 220 16.24 -14.43 -4.44
N MET A 221 15.72 -13.22 -4.20
CA MET A 221 16.52 -12.02 -3.98
C MET A 221 17.36 -12.10 -2.69
N ILE A 222 16.79 -12.58 -1.58
CA ILE A 222 17.52 -12.80 -0.32
C ILE A 222 18.60 -13.87 -0.51
N ARG A 223 18.31 -14.95 -1.26
CA ARG A 223 19.30 -15.97 -1.60
C ARG A 223 20.41 -15.39 -2.49
N SER A 224 20.10 -14.53 -3.45
CA SER A 224 21.10 -13.88 -4.30
C SER A 224 21.92 -12.82 -3.56
N ILE A 225 21.39 -12.22 -2.49
CA ILE A 225 22.07 -11.20 -1.68
C ILE A 225 22.84 -11.83 -0.51
N GLY A 226 22.45 -13.02 -0.03
CA GLY A 226 22.88 -13.54 1.27
C GLY A 226 23.14 -15.04 1.38
N TRP A 227 23.20 -15.83 0.29
CA TRP A 227 23.53 -17.25 0.41
C TRP A 227 24.16 -17.86 -0.85
N ASP A 228 25.29 -17.32 -1.29
CA ASP A 228 26.30 -18.10 -2.03
C ASP A 228 27.31 -18.72 -1.03
N ARG A 229 26.79 -19.25 0.08
CA ARG A 229 27.57 -20.11 0.97
C ARG A 229 27.58 -21.52 0.37
N GLY A 230 28.46 -21.68 -0.62
CA GLY A 230 29.15 -22.92 -1.00
C GLY A 230 28.33 -24.21 -1.03
N GLU A 231 27.50 -24.41 -2.06
CA GLU A 231 27.15 -25.77 -2.53
C GLU A 231 27.08 -25.81 -4.07
N GLN A 232 28.20 -25.48 -4.73
CA GLN A 232 28.52 -26.12 -6.00
C GLN A 232 29.17 -27.49 -5.72
N LYS A 233 28.36 -28.49 -5.33
CA LYS A 233 28.77 -29.90 -5.46
C LYS A 233 27.62 -30.76 -5.96
N CYS A 234 27.86 -31.32 -7.15
CA CYS A 234 27.40 -32.63 -7.63
C CYS A 234 25.89 -32.90 -7.70
N ASN A 235 25.31 -32.75 -8.89
CA ASN A 235 24.87 -33.90 -9.70
C ASN A 235 24.13 -33.42 -10.96
N ARG A 236 24.89 -33.18 -12.04
CA ARG A 236 24.34 -33.36 -13.40
C ARG A 236 24.15 -34.87 -13.58
N VAL A 237 23.02 -35.41 -13.14
CA VAL A 237 22.53 -36.67 -13.70
C VAL A 237 21.98 -36.31 -15.07
N ILE A 238 22.80 -36.59 -16.08
CA ILE A 238 22.46 -36.52 -17.49
C ILE A 238 21.23 -37.42 -17.71
N PRO A 239 20.12 -36.93 -18.29
CA PRO A 239 19.01 -37.80 -18.64
C PRO A 239 19.48 -38.84 -19.67
N ILE A 240 19.27 -40.13 -19.34
CA ILE A 240 19.62 -41.33 -20.12
C ILE A 240 18.95 -41.38 -21.51
N ALA A 241 18.13 -40.40 -21.87
CA ALA A 241 17.48 -40.29 -23.19
C ALA A 241 18.43 -39.96 -24.36
N ALA A 242 19.72 -39.72 -24.11
CA ALA A 242 20.70 -39.38 -25.15
C ALA A 242 21.53 -40.57 -25.69
N ILE A 243 21.30 -41.81 -25.24
CA ILE A 243 22.08 -42.99 -25.65
C ILE A 243 21.37 -43.88 -26.71
N GLN A 244 20.14 -43.55 -27.14
CA GLN A 244 19.38 -44.41 -28.07
C GLN A 244 19.48 -44.07 -29.57
N ASN A 245 20.30 -43.10 -29.98
CA ASN A 245 20.49 -42.76 -31.40
C ASN A 245 21.94 -42.91 -31.87
N LEU A 246 22.57 -44.04 -31.52
CA LEU A 246 23.79 -44.48 -32.20
C LEU A 246 23.40 -45.35 -33.41
N PRO A 247 23.87 -45.02 -34.63
CA PRO A 247 23.60 -45.83 -35.82
C PRO A 247 24.27 -47.20 -35.67
N LYS A 248 23.49 -48.26 -35.88
CA LYS A 248 23.99 -49.63 -36.00
C LYS A 248 24.92 -49.69 -37.21
N ALA A 249 26.22 -49.87 -36.97
CA ALA A 249 27.14 -50.35 -38.00
C ALA A 249 26.68 -51.76 -38.42
N ALA A 250 26.36 -51.92 -39.69
CA ALA A 250 26.13 -53.20 -40.33
C ALA A 250 27.43 -53.64 -41.02
N ALA A 251 27.82 -54.89 -40.72
CA ALA A 251 28.67 -55.82 -41.47
C ALA A 251 29.85 -55.26 -42.27
#